data_AF-A0AAW6KLZ6-F1
#
_entry.id   AF-A0AAW6KLZ6-F1
#
_cell.length_a   1.000
_cell.length_b   1.000
_cell.length_c   1.000
_cell.angle_alpha   90.00
_cell.angle_beta   90.00
_cell.angle_gamma   90.00
#
_symmetry.space_group_name_H-M   'P 1'
#
loop_
_entity.id
_entity.type
_entity.pdbx_description
1 polymer ?
#
loop_
_entity_poly.entity_id
_entity_poly.type
_entity_poly.pdbx_seq_one_letter_code
_entity_poly.pdbx_strand_id
1 'polypeptide(L)' 'MRVKITLACTETGDRNYITTKNKRTNPDRLELKKYSPRL' A
#
# COMPACT_ATOMS: atom_id res chain seq x y z
N MET A 1 -10.00 11.84 -7.79
CA MET A 1 -8.62 12.29 -7.46
C MET A 1 -7.79 11.05 -7.17
N ARG A 2 -6.87 10.70 -8.08
CA ARG A 2 -6.04 9.51 -7.95
C ARG A 2 -4.71 9.93 -7.32
N VAL A 3 -4.35 9.33 -6.19
CA VAL A 3 -3.17 9.70 -5.41
C VAL A 3 -2.23 8.51 -5.36
N LYS A 4 -0.92 8.75 -5.55
CA LYS A 4 0.12 7.74 -5.34
C LYS A 4 0.23 7.47 -3.83
N ILE A 5 0.25 6.20 -3.47
CA ILE A 5 0.41 5.73 -2.10
C ILE A 5 1.52 4.67 -2.06
N THR A 6 2.24 4.62 -0.96
CA THR A 6 3.25 3.61 -0.70
C THR A 6 2.69 2.62 0.30
N LEU A 7 2.73 1.33 -0.02
CA LEU A 7 2.37 0.27 0.92
C LEU A 7 3.61 -0.04 1.77
N ALA A 8 3.41 -0.05 3.09
CA ALA A 8 4.40 -0.49 4.05
C ALA A 8 4.07 -1.93 4.47
N CYS A 9 5.08 -2.79 4.54
CA CYS A 9 4.94 -4.11 5.14
C CYS A 9 4.71 -3.96 6.65
N THR A 10 3.76 -4.69 7.21
CA THR A 10 3.43 -4.64 8.64
C THR A 10 4.47 -5.35 9.50
N GLU A 11 5.22 -6.29 8.94
CA GLU A 11 6.17 -7.13 9.67
C GLU A 11 7.60 -6.55 9.61
N THR A 12 8.03 -6.12 8.43
CA THR A 12 9.40 -5.61 8.21
C THR A 12 9.49 -4.09 8.12
N GLY A 13 8.35 -3.38 8.07
CA GLY A 13 8.31 -1.92 7.91
C GLY A 13 8.73 -1.41 6.53
N ASP A 14 9.03 -2.32 5.61
CA ASP A 14 9.63 -2.02 4.32
C ASP A 14 8.60 -1.41 3.34
N ARG A 15 9.02 -0.40 2.57
CA ARG A 15 8.15 0.39 1.70
C ARG A 15 8.40 0.09 0.23
N ASN A 16 8.04 -1.11 -0.21
CA ASN A 16 8.47 -1.65 -1.51
C ASN A 16 7.48 -1.46 -2.64
N TYR A 17 6.23 -1.12 -2.33
CA TYR A 17 5.17 -1.07 -3.33
C TYR A 17 4.57 0.32 -3.43
N ILE A 18 4.74 0.93 -4.60
CA ILE A 18 4.07 2.17 -4.96
C ILE A 18 2.84 1.80 -5.78
N THR A 19 1.67 2.16 -5.29
CA THR A 19 0.41 1.99 -6.03
C THR A 19 -0.34 3.32 -6.08
N THR A 20 -1.47 3.33 -6.77
CA THR A 20 -2.35 4.49 -6.80
C THR A 20 -3.70 4.11 -6.24
N LYS A 21 -4.24 4.94 -5.34
CA LYS A 21 -5.62 4.79 -4.88
C LYS A 21 -6.46 6.01 -5.24
N ASN A 22 -7.74 5.78 -5.46
CA ASN A 22 -8.70 6.87 -5.61
C ASN A 22 -9.33 7.17 -4.25
N LYS A 23 -8.90 8.27 -3.62
CA LYS A 23 -9.37 8.65 -2.28
C LYS A 23 -10.86 8.96 -2.21
N ARG A 24 -11.50 9.31 -3.34
CA ARG A 24 -12.93 9.67 -3.39
C ARG A 24 -13.84 8.44 -3.32
N THR A 25 -13.45 7.35 -3.97
CA THR A 25 -14.25 6.11 -3.99
C THR A 25 -13.83 5.13 -2.91
N ASN A 26 -12.56 5.17 -2.48
CA ASN A 26 -11.99 4.29 -1.47
C ASN A 26 -11.26 5.14 -0.42
N PRO A 27 -12.00 5.72 0.54
CA PRO A 27 -11.41 6.53 1.61
C PRO A 27 -10.61 5.68 2.62
N ASP A 28 -10.98 4.41 2.78
CA ASP A 28 -10.41 3.50 3.77
C ASP A 28 -8.91 3.19 3.55
N ARG A 29 -8.29 2.59 4.57
CA ARG A 29 -6.88 2.18 4.54
C ARG A 29 -6.75 0.95 3.65
N LEU A 30 -5.90 1.06 2.63
CA LEU A 30 -5.72 -0.04 1.67
C LEU A 30 -4.77 -1.07 2.27
N GLU A 31 -5.29 -2.26 2.59
CA GLU A 31 -4.52 -3.40 3.08
C GLU A 31 -4.45 -4.47 2.00
N LEU A 32 -3.23 -4.87 1.61
CA LEU A 32 -2.99 -5.84 0.55
C LEU A 32 -1.93 -6.83 1.01
N LYS A 33 -2.24 -8.13 0.90
CA LYS A 33 -1.24 -9.19 1.07
C LYS A 33 -0.39 -9.27 -0.19
N LYS A 34 0.80 -8.66 -0.14
CA LYS A 34 1.80 -8.72 -1.20
C LYS A 34 2.99 -9.54 -0.73
N TYR A 35 3.64 -10.20 -1.70
CA TYR A 35 4.89 -10.91 -1.46
C TYR A 35 5.91 -9.94 -0.86
N SER A 36 6.59 -10.35 0.21
CA SER A 36 7.69 -9.60 0.79
C SER A 36 8.92 -10.50 0.74
N PRO A 37 9.98 -10.13 -0.01
CA PRO A 37 11.17 -10.99 -0.16
C PRO A 37 12.01 -11.11 1.11
N ARG A 38 11.67 -10.35 2.16
CA ARG A 38 12.31 -10.37 3.47
C ARG A 38 11.57 -11.22 4.50
N LEU A 39 10.48 -11.89 4.09
CA LEU A 39 9.66 -12.78 4.90
C LEU A 39 9.81 -14.23 4.46
#